data_AF-A0A1Q3ZG32-F1
#
_entry.id   AF-A0A1Q3ZG32-F1
#
_cell.length_a   1.000
_cell.length_b   1.000
_cell.length_c   1.000
_cell.angle_alpha   90.00
_cell.angle_beta   90.00
_cell.angle_gamma   90.00
#
_symmetry.space_group_name_H-M   'P 1'
#
loop_
_entity.id
_entity.type
_entity.pdbx_description
1 polymer ?
#
loop_
_entity_poly.entity_id
_entity_poly.type
_entity_poly.pdbx_seq_one_letter_code
_entity_poly.pdbx_strand_id
1 'polypeptide(L)'
;MTTKKSFTQIVALWKTDKKQYVKKSTFSAYVLLIENHLLPIFGSLQEIEEQQVQKFVFQKLEQGLSQKSIKDILIVLKMVLKFGAKNKWISYEPFEIQYPTIRESQHVEVLSKTHQKKVMNYIQEHFTFRNLGVYICLSSGMRIGEICALTWEDIDTDNGIIHVRKTIQRIYVIEDGKRRTELLLDTPKTKNSIREIPMSRDLLRMLKPFKKIVNPNFFVLTNDAKPTEPRTYRSYYKNLIKNLEIPEIKFHGLRHSFATRCIESKCDYKTVSVLLGHSNISTTLNLYVHPNMEQKKKAIEQMFKALR
;
A
#
# COMPACT_ATOMS: atom_id res chain seq x y z
N MET A 1 -21.22 33.23 24.74
CA MET A 1 -19.79 32.93 25.01
C MET A 1 -19.45 31.62 24.33
N THR A 2 -18.55 31.62 23.35
CA THR A 2 -18.05 30.40 22.71
C THR A 2 -17.08 29.70 23.66
N THR A 3 -17.46 28.54 24.19
CA THR A 3 -16.59 27.77 25.08
C THR A 3 -15.40 27.21 24.30
N LYS A 4 -14.23 27.83 24.46
CA LYS A 4 -12.97 27.28 23.93
C LYS A 4 -12.75 25.88 24.51
N LYS A 5 -12.26 24.95 23.69
CA LYS A 5 -11.94 23.57 24.11
C LYS A 5 -10.46 23.29 23.89
N SER A 6 -9.88 22.45 24.75
CA SER A 6 -8.52 21.95 24.52
C SER A 6 -8.49 21.01 23.31
N PHE A 7 -7.30 20.86 22.71
CA PHE A 7 -7.11 19.95 21.59
C PHE A 7 -7.54 18.51 21.93
N THR A 8 -7.26 18.02 23.14
CA THR A 8 -7.72 16.70 23.61
C THR A 8 -9.24 16.57 23.56
N GLN A 9 -9.98 17.59 24.02
CA GLN A 9 -11.44 17.59 23.99
C GLN A 9 -11.97 17.57 22.56
N ILE A 10 -11.35 18.35 21.66
CA ILE A 10 -11.72 18.39 20.24
C ILE A 10 -11.44 17.05 19.57
N VAL A 11 -10.29 16.42 19.87
CA VAL A 11 -9.92 15.08 19.38
C VAL A 11 -10.96 14.04 19.78
N ALA A 12 -11.46 14.05 21.01
CA ALA A 12 -12.47 13.07 21.46
C ALA A 12 -13.77 13.18 20.65
N LEU A 13 -14.23 14.40 20.42
CA LEU A 13 -15.42 14.68 19.60
C LEU A 13 -15.18 14.33 18.13
N TRP A 14 -14.02 14.71 17.60
CA TRP A 14 -13.62 14.40 16.23
C TRP A 14 -13.52 12.90 15.97
N LYS A 15 -13.00 12.12 16.92
CA LYS A 15 -12.93 10.66 16.79
C LYS A 15 -14.33 10.04 16.67
N THR A 16 -15.27 10.51 17.47
CA THR A 16 -16.67 10.04 17.47
C THR A 16 -17.38 10.35 16.15
N ASP A 17 -17.17 11.56 15.62
CA ASP A 17 -17.67 11.96 14.31
C ASP A 17 -16.98 11.18 13.18
N LYS A 18 -15.64 11.18 13.14
CA LYS A 18 -14.86 10.69 12.01
C LYS A 18 -15.02 9.19 11.76
N LYS A 19 -15.21 8.38 12.81
CA LYS A 19 -15.37 6.93 12.72
C LYS A 19 -16.53 6.51 11.81
N GLN A 20 -17.52 7.39 11.61
CA GLN A 20 -18.70 7.11 10.79
C GLN A 20 -18.43 7.24 9.28
N TYR A 21 -17.43 8.02 8.87
CA TYR A 21 -17.20 8.38 7.47
C TYR A 21 -16.02 7.67 6.82
N VAL A 22 -15.19 6.94 7.59
CA VAL A 22 -13.97 6.31 7.08
C VAL A 22 -13.87 4.86 7.48
N LYS A 23 -13.20 4.05 6.65
CA LYS A 23 -12.91 2.64 6.96
C LYS A 23 -12.17 2.51 8.29
N LYS A 24 -12.44 1.42 9.01
CA LYS A 24 -11.81 1.09 10.30
C LYS A 24 -10.29 1.24 10.27
N SER A 25 -9.64 0.73 9.21
CA SER A 25 -8.19 0.86 9.01
C SER A 25 -7.69 2.30 8.87
N THR A 26 -8.45 3.17 8.20
CA THR A 26 -8.11 4.59 8.06
C THR A 26 -8.28 5.32 9.38
N PHE A 27 -9.37 5.03 10.10
CA PHE A 27 -9.60 5.56 11.43
C PHE A 27 -8.49 5.16 12.41
N SER A 28 -8.14 3.86 12.45
CA SER A 28 -7.03 3.33 13.25
C SER A 28 -5.71 4.04 12.98
N ALA A 29 -5.38 4.32 11.71
CA ALA A 29 -4.17 5.05 11.36
C ALA A 29 -4.20 6.50 11.90
N TYR A 30 -5.33 7.20 11.75
CA TYR A 30 -5.47 8.55 12.31
C TYR A 30 -5.34 8.59 13.82
N VAL A 31 -6.02 7.67 14.52
CA VAL A 31 -5.94 7.55 15.98
C VAL A 31 -4.50 7.29 16.41
N LEU A 32 -3.77 6.40 15.73
CA LEU A 32 -2.37 6.12 16.06
C LEU A 32 -1.47 7.36 15.93
N LEU A 33 -1.64 8.15 14.86
CA LEU A 33 -0.88 9.40 14.68
C LEU A 33 -1.25 10.45 15.75
N ILE A 34 -2.53 10.53 16.11
CA ILE A 34 -3.01 11.42 17.17
C ILE A 34 -2.39 11.04 18.51
N GLU A 35 -2.51 9.78 18.93
CA GLU A 35 -2.05 9.30 20.24
C GLU A 35 -0.53 9.37 20.40
N ASN A 36 0.23 9.02 19.36
CA ASN A 36 1.69 8.94 19.48
C ASN A 36 2.40 10.26 19.20
N HIS A 37 1.77 11.19 18.49
CA HIS A 37 2.47 12.39 18.01
C HIS A 37 1.76 13.70 18.33
N LEU A 38 0.42 13.76 18.24
CA LEU A 38 -0.29 15.04 18.40
C LEU A 38 -0.69 15.30 19.85
N LEU A 39 -1.34 14.35 20.53
CA LEU A 39 -1.78 14.52 21.92
C LEU A 39 -0.63 14.80 22.89
N PRO A 40 0.55 14.14 22.81
CA PRO A 40 1.66 14.40 23.72
C PRO A 40 2.18 15.84 23.67
N ILE A 41 1.99 16.54 22.54
CA ILE A 41 2.53 17.89 22.32
C ILE A 41 1.43 18.96 22.42
N PHE A 42 0.30 18.73 21.77
CA PHE A 42 -0.73 19.74 21.59
C PHE A 42 -1.95 19.55 22.51
N GLY A 43 -2.06 18.42 23.22
CA GLY A 43 -3.29 17.99 23.89
C GLY A 43 -3.93 19.01 24.86
N SER A 44 -3.10 19.67 25.68
CA SER A 44 -3.56 20.67 26.65
C SER A 44 -3.87 22.04 26.04
N LEU A 45 -3.41 22.31 24.82
CA LEU A 45 -3.51 23.63 24.21
C LEU A 45 -4.94 23.92 23.75
N GLN A 46 -5.38 25.17 23.93
CA GLN A 46 -6.66 25.68 23.41
C GLN A 46 -6.49 26.47 22.11
N GLU A 47 -5.25 26.78 21.75
CA GLU A 47 -4.86 27.45 20.50
C GLU A 47 -3.56 26.79 20.02
N ILE A 48 -3.42 26.62 18.70
CA ILE A 48 -2.23 26.04 18.08
C ILE A 48 -1.73 27.01 17.03
N GLU A 49 -0.54 27.54 17.25
CA GLU A 49 0.09 28.53 16.38
C GLU A 49 1.07 27.87 15.41
N GLU A 50 1.30 28.52 14.28
CA GLU A 50 2.20 28.03 13.24
C GLU A 50 3.62 27.76 13.77
N GLN A 51 4.15 28.64 14.62
CA GLN A 51 5.50 28.50 15.17
C GLN A 51 5.65 27.22 16.00
N GLN A 52 4.61 26.80 16.72
CA GLN A 52 4.59 25.55 17.48
C GLN A 52 4.59 24.34 16.55
N VAL A 53 3.84 24.41 15.44
CA VAL A 53 3.79 23.36 14.43
C VAL A 53 5.12 23.25 13.68
N GLN A 54 5.76 24.37 13.36
CA GLN A 54 7.07 24.41 12.72
C GLN A 54 8.15 23.78 13.63
N LYS A 55 8.15 24.13 14.93
CA LYS A 55 9.03 23.50 15.93
C LYS A 55 8.79 21.99 16.03
N PHE A 56 7.52 21.57 16.04
CA PHE A 56 7.16 20.15 16.03
C PHE A 56 7.70 19.42 14.79
N VAL A 57 7.66 20.04 13.61
CA VAL A 57 8.23 19.45 12.39
C VAL A 57 9.72 19.21 12.53
N PHE A 58 10.49 20.21 12.98
CA PHE A 58 11.94 20.06 13.16
C PHE A 58 12.27 18.98 14.20
N GLN A 59 11.56 18.97 15.33
CA GLN A 59 11.74 17.93 16.34
C GLN A 59 11.47 16.51 15.79
N LYS A 60 10.45 16.34 14.94
CA LYS A 60 10.18 15.03 14.31
C LYS A 60 11.22 14.64 13.27
N LEU A 61 11.78 15.60 12.54
CA LEU A 61 12.90 15.35 11.63
C LEU A 61 14.15 14.91 12.40
N GLU A 62 14.49 15.58 13.50
CA GLU A 62 15.60 15.21 14.39
C GLU A 62 15.41 13.81 15.01
N GLN A 63 14.17 13.41 15.28
CA GLN A 63 13.80 12.05 15.71
C GLN A 63 13.84 11.00 14.58
N GLY A 64 14.25 11.38 13.36
CA GLY A 64 14.43 10.48 12.23
C GLY A 64 13.16 10.17 11.43
N LEU A 65 12.05 10.88 11.64
CA LEU A 65 10.86 10.69 10.81
C LEU A 65 11.06 11.32 9.44
N SER A 66 10.63 10.60 8.40
CA SER A 66 10.62 11.15 7.04
C SER A 66 9.65 12.33 6.91
N GLN A 67 9.95 13.26 6.00
CA GLN A 67 9.03 14.36 5.68
C GLN A 67 7.64 13.87 5.27
N LYS A 68 7.55 12.72 4.59
CA LYS A 68 6.27 12.12 4.20
C LYS A 68 5.44 11.74 5.43
N SER A 69 6.06 11.09 6.41
CA SER A 69 5.43 10.72 7.67
C SER A 69 4.95 11.95 8.43
N ILE A 70 5.77 13.00 8.48
CA ILE A 70 5.42 14.26 9.15
C ILE A 70 4.25 14.95 8.45
N LYS A 71 4.25 15.00 7.11
CA LYS A 71 3.12 15.52 6.32
C LYS A 71 1.83 14.75 6.62
N ASP A 72 1.89 13.42 6.76
CA ASP A 72 0.71 12.62 7.14
C ASP A 72 0.21 12.97 8.55
N ILE A 73 1.11 13.18 9.51
CA ILE A 73 0.74 13.66 10.86
C ILE A 73 0.05 15.03 10.78
N LEU A 74 0.61 15.98 10.02
CA LEU A 74 0.05 17.32 9.90
C LEU A 74 -1.29 17.35 9.16
N ILE A 75 -1.52 16.44 8.21
CA ILE A 75 -2.84 16.26 7.58
C ILE A 75 -3.88 15.93 8.64
N VAL A 76 -3.57 15.01 9.56
CA VAL A 76 -4.50 14.66 10.65
C VAL A 76 -4.70 15.82 11.62
N LEU A 77 -3.63 16.53 12.00
CA LEU A 77 -3.74 17.74 12.82
C LEU A 77 -4.68 18.77 12.19
N LYS A 78 -4.50 19.05 10.89
CA LYS A 78 -5.35 19.97 10.11
C LYS A 78 -6.81 19.52 10.09
N MET A 79 -7.07 18.22 9.96
CA MET A 79 -8.43 17.69 9.98
C MET A 79 -9.13 17.92 11.33
N VAL A 80 -8.40 17.75 12.43
CA VAL A 80 -8.94 17.97 13.79
C VAL A 80 -9.17 19.47 14.04
N LEU A 81 -8.21 20.32 13.68
CA LEU A 81 -8.32 21.78 13.85
C LEU A 81 -9.47 22.37 13.02
N LYS A 82 -9.61 21.97 11.76
CA LYS A 82 -10.74 22.38 10.92
C LYS A 82 -12.09 21.98 11.51
N PHE A 83 -12.17 20.79 12.11
CA PHE A 83 -13.38 20.35 12.79
C PHE A 83 -13.69 21.19 14.02
N GLY A 84 -12.68 21.48 14.85
CA GLY A 84 -12.85 22.37 16.00
C GLY A 84 -13.27 23.79 15.60
N ALA A 85 -12.68 24.34 14.55
CA ALA A 85 -13.00 25.66 14.01
C ALA A 85 -14.41 25.74 13.42
N LYS A 86 -14.85 24.71 12.67
CA LYS A 86 -16.24 24.62 12.19
C LYS A 86 -17.27 24.68 13.33
N ASN A 87 -16.92 24.13 14.49
CA ASN A 87 -17.76 24.15 15.69
C ASN A 87 -17.49 25.34 16.63
N LYS A 88 -16.65 26.29 16.21
CA LYS A 88 -16.26 27.49 16.98
C LYS A 88 -15.62 27.18 18.35
N TRP A 89 -14.92 26.05 18.48
CA TRP A 89 -14.22 25.66 19.72
C TRP A 89 -12.75 26.07 19.76
N ILE A 90 -12.13 26.29 18.61
CA ILE A 90 -10.74 26.72 18.43
C ILE A 90 -10.65 27.57 17.17
N SER A 91 -9.80 28.58 17.14
CA SER A 91 -9.48 29.31 15.91
C SER A 91 -8.47 28.51 15.07
N TYR A 92 -8.63 28.51 13.76
CA TYR A 92 -7.71 27.82 12.86
C TYR A 92 -7.43 28.66 11.63
N GLU A 93 -6.16 29.04 11.48
CA GLU A 93 -5.62 29.59 10.25
C GLU A 93 -4.72 28.55 9.56
N PRO A 94 -4.68 28.50 8.21
CA PRO A 94 -3.78 27.63 7.48
C PRO A 94 -2.30 27.86 7.85
N PHE A 95 -1.56 26.77 8.10
CA PHE A 95 -0.13 26.83 8.39
C PHE A 95 0.71 26.77 7.10
N GLU A 96 1.73 27.63 7.00
CA GLU A 96 2.74 27.64 5.93
C GLU A 96 4.05 27.00 6.40
N ILE A 97 4.00 25.68 6.59
CA ILE A 97 5.14 24.92 7.13
C ILE A 97 6.27 24.75 6.12
N GLN A 98 7.48 25.12 6.54
CA GLN A 98 8.71 24.98 5.78
C GLN A 98 9.38 23.63 6.06
N TYR A 99 9.91 23.01 5.00
CA TYR A 99 10.63 21.73 5.08
C TYR A 99 12.02 21.86 4.46
N PRO A 100 13.03 21.15 4.99
CA PRO A 100 14.34 21.07 4.33
C PRO A 100 14.23 20.52 2.90
N THR A 101 15.08 20.98 1.99
CA THR A 101 15.10 20.45 0.61
C THR A 101 15.57 19.00 0.62
N ILE A 102 14.74 18.08 0.09
CA ILE A 102 15.13 16.68 -0.10
C ILE A 102 16.02 16.60 -1.35
N ARG A 103 17.24 16.07 -1.21
CA ARG A 103 18.20 15.92 -2.32
C ARG A 103 18.23 14.52 -2.93
N GLU A 104 17.62 13.53 -2.29
CA GLU A 104 17.67 12.13 -2.75
C GLU A 104 16.37 11.68 -3.42
N SER A 105 16.48 11.13 -4.63
CA SER A 105 15.39 10.41 -5.29
C SER A 105 15.29 8.99 -4.73
N GLN A 106 14.09 8.55 -4.34
CA GLN A 106 13.89 7.15 -3.97
C GLN A 106 14.02 6.26 -5.22
N HIS A 107 14.98 5.34 -5.20
CA HIS A 107 15.09 4.32 -6.25
C HIS A 107 14.01 3.25 -6.06
N VAL A 108 13.32 2.88 -7.14
CA VAL A 108 12.31 1.82 -7.12
C VAL A 108 13.02 0.46 -7.11
N GLU A 109 12.72 -0.38 -6.11
CA GLU A 109 13.28 -1.73 -6.04
C GLU A 109 12.59 -2.67 -7.05
N VAL A 110 13.35 -3.22 -8.00
CA VAL A 110 12.86 -4.11 -9.07
C VAL A 110 13.80 -5.30 -9.21
N LEU A 111 13.26 -6.52 -9.32
CA LEU A 111 14.03 -7.72 -9.63
C LEU A 111 14.58 -7.63 -11.05
N SER A 112 15.83 -8.04 -11.26
CA SER A 112 16.35 -8.29 -12.61
C SER A 112 15.54 -9.40 -13.31
N LYS A 113 15.54 -9.42 -14.65
CA LYS A 113 14.87 -10.49 -15.42
C LYS A 113 15.38 -11.87 -15.03
N THR A 114 16.69 -12.01 -14.82
CA THR A 114 17.34 -13.25 -14.40
C THR A 114 16.86 -13.70 -13.02
N HIS A 115 16.83 -12.80 -12.03
CA HIS A 115 16.34 -13.14 -10.69
C HIS A 115 14.85 -13.46 -10.68
N GLN A 116 14.03 -12.71 -11.41
CA GLN A 116 12.60 -13.01 -11.53
C GLN A 116 12.37 -14.41 -12.12
N LYS A 117 13.09 -14.78 -13.20
CA LYS A 117 13.04 -16.13 -13.76
C LYS A 117 13.51 -17.19 -12.76
N LYS A 118 14.62 -16.94 -12.04
CA LYS A 118 15.13 -17.84 -10.99
C LYS A 118 14.05 -18.15 -9.94
N VAL A 119 13.36 -17.12 -9.44
CA VAL A 119 12.27 -17.28 -8.47
C VAL A 119 11.11 -18.09 -9.06
N MET A 120 10.67 -17.75 -10.28
CA MET A 120 9.52 -18.42 -10.90
C MET A 120 9.80 -19.90 -11.20
N ASN A 121 10.98 -20.24 -11.71
CA ASN A 121 11.39 -21.62 -11.96
C ASN A 121 11.50 -22.42 -10.67
N TYR A 122 12.14 -21.86 -9.64
CA TYR A 122 12.24 -22.51 -8.33
C TYR A 122 10.86 -22.82 -7.74
N ILE A 123 9.89 -21.90 -7.86
CA ILE A 123 8.52 -22.13 -7.38
C ILE A 123 7.83 -23.27 -8.15
N GLN A 124 8.07 -23.38 -9.45
CA GLN A 124 7.53 -24.47 -10.28
C GLN A 124 8.10 -25.83 -9.87
N GLU A 125 9.40 -25.89 -9.57
CA GLU A 125 10.10 -27.12 -9.14
C GLU A 125 9.80 -27.49 -7.68
N HIS A 126 9.56 -26.50 -6.82
CA HIS A 126 9.35 -26.66 -5.38
C HIS A 126 7.98 -26.09 -4.95
N PHE A 127 6.91 -26.69 -5.47
CA PHE A 127 5.56 -26.19 -5.23
C PHE A 127 5.18 -26.22 -3.74
N THR A 128 4.71 -25.08 -3.24
CA THR A 128 3.93 -24.96 -2.00
C THR A 128 2.89 -23.85 -2.18
N PHE A 129 1.80 -23.86 -1.43
CA PHE A 129 0.80 -22.78 -1.49
C PHE A 129 1.39 -21.39 -1.16
N ARG A 130 2.41 -21.35 -0.27
CA ARG A 130 3.14 -20.11 0.03
C ARG A 130 4.01 -19.64 -1.14
N ASN A 131 4.70 -20.57 -1.83
CA ASN A 131 5.46 -20.28 -3.05
C ASN A 131 4.55 -19.81 -4.19
N LEU A 132 3.41 -20.47 -4.38
CA LEU A 132 2.39 -20.09 -5.36
C LEU A 132 1.97 -18.63 -5.20
N GLY A 133 1.81 -18.14 -3.98
CA GLY A 133 1.47 -16.73 -3.77
C GLY A 133 2.52 -15.74 -4.26
N VAL A 134 3.82 -16.09 -4.21
CA VAL A 134 4.91 -15.23 -4.74
C VAL A 134 4.84 -15.23 -6.26
N TYR A 135 4.59 -16.39 -6.87
CA TYR A 135 4.38 -16.51 -8.30
C TYR A 135 3.20 -15.66 -8.77
N ILE A 136 2.03 -15.77 -8.10
CA ILE A 136 0.87 -14.94 -8.38
C ILE A 136 1.23 -13.46 -8.29
N CYS A 137 1.94 -13.01 -7.24
CA CYS A 137 2.37 -11.62 -7.11
C CYS A 137 3.24 -11.15 -8.29
N LEU A 138 4.17 -11.97 -8.75
CA LEU A 138 5.02 -11.67 -9.91
C LEU A 138 4.28 -11.66 -11.24
N SER A 139 3.16 -12.40 -11.35
CA SER A 139 2.33 -12.47 -12.56
C SER A 139 1.14 -11.50 -12.57
N SER A 140 0.81 -10.86 -11.44
CA SER A 140 -0.41 -10.03 -11.30
C SER A 140 -0.19 -8.67 -10.65
N GLY A 141 0.96 -8.46 -9.99
CA GLY A 141 1.25 -7.23 -9.27
C GLY A 141 0.36 -6.99 -8.04
N MET A 142 -0.25 -8.03 -7.47
CA MET A 142 -1.08 -7.91 -6.26
C MET A 142 -0.31 -7.34 -5.06
N ARG A 143 -1.02 -6.61 -4.19
CA ARG A 143 -0.48 -6.14 -2.91
C ARG A 143 -0.44 -7.30 -1.91
N ILE A 144 0.45 -7.22 -0.92
CA ILE A 144 0.61 -8.29 0.09
C ILE A 144 -0.71 -8.62 0.82
N GLY A 145 -1.50 -7.62 1.18
CA GLY A 145 -2.79 -7.84 1.82
C GLY A 145 -3.83 -8.48 0.90
N GLU A 146 -3.75 -8.21 -0.42
CA GLU A 146 -4.64 -8.81 -1.42
C GLU A 146 -4.32 -10.30 -1.59
N ILE A 147 -3.04 -10.67 -1.76
CA ILE A 147 -2.66 -12.09 -1.90
C ILE A 147 -2.91 -12.89 -0.62
N CYS A 148 -2.73 -12.26 0.56
CA CYS A 148 -3.06 -12.88 1.84
C CYS A 148 -4.56 -13.14 2.01
N ALA A 149 -5.41 -12.39 1.32
CA ALA A 149 -6.86 -12.48 1.37
C ALA A 149 -7.48 -13.28 0.22
N LEU A 150 -6.65 -13.73 -0.73
CA LEU A 150 -7.11 -14.42 -1.94
C LEU A 150 -7.62 -15.81 -1.56
N THR A 151 -8.85 -16.12 -1.95
CA THR A 151 -9.47 -17.43 -1.79
C THR A 151 -9.56 -18.18 -3.11
N TRP A 152 -9.79 -19.48 -3.07
CA TRP A 152 -9.95 -20.28 -4.29
C TRP A 152 -11.19 -19.91 -5.10
N GLU A 153 -12.24 -19.36 -4.48
CA GLU A 153 -13.41 -18.79 -5.17
C GLU A 153 -13.04 -17.60 -6.05
N ASP A 154 -12.02 -16.81 -5.66
CA ASP A 154 -11.57 -15.64 -6.41
C ASP A 154 -10.76 -16.01 -7.68
N ILE A 155 -10.44 -17.28 -7.90
CA ILE A 155 -9.69 -17.78 -9.06
C ILE A 155 -10.65 -18.44 -10.05
N ASP A 156 -10.86 -17.81 -11.19
CA ASP A 156 -11.65 -18.33 -12.31
C ASP A 156 -10.71 -18.96 -13.35
N THR A 157 -10.61 -20.28 -13.35
CA THR A 157 -9.78 -21.01 -14.32
C THR A 157 -10.46 -21.23 -15.67
N ASP A 158 -11.76 -20.99 -15.77
CA ASP A 158 -12.50 -21.19 -17.02
C ASP A 158 -12.34 -19.96 -17.91
N ASN A 159 -12.45 -18.76 -17.34
CA ASN A 159 -12.19 -17.50 -18.02
C ASN A 159 -10.73 -17.03 -17.90
N GLY A 160 -9.94 -17.66 -17.03
CA GLY A 160 -8.53 -17.31 -16.84
C GLY A 160 -8.34 -15.99 -16.07
N ILE A 161 -9.17 -15.71 -15.06
CA ILE A 161 -9.23 -14.44 -14.34
C ILE A 161 -8.96 -14.63 -12.84
N ILE A 162 -8.22 -13.70 -12.22
CA ILE A 162 -8.16 -13.53 -10.76
C ILE A 162 -9.00 -12.32 -10.38
N HIS A 163 -9.98 -12.52 -9.49
CA HIS A 163 -10.81 -11.45 -8.94
C HIS A 163 -10.21 -10.91 -7.65
N VAL A 164 -9.67 -9.69 -7.68
CA VAL A 164 -9.14 -9.05 -6.48
C VAL A 164 -10.25 -8.29 -5.78
N ARG A 165 -10.86 -8.90 -4.76
CA ARG A 165 -12.05 -8.34 -4.06
C ARG A 165 -11.86 -8.11 -2.56
N LYS A 166 -10.80 -8.67 -1.98
CA LYS A 166 -10.55 -8.70 -0.54
C LYS A 166 -9.11 -8.27 -0.22
N THR A 167 -8.90 -7.78 0.99
CA THR A 167 -7.57 -7.48 1.52
C THR A 167 -7.51 -7.75 3.02
N ILE A 168 -6.37 -8.25 3.49
CA ILE A 168 -6.08 -8.46 4.90
C ILE A 168 -5.00 -7.48 5.33
N GLN A 169 -5.21 -6.84 6.47
CA GLN A 169 -4.23 -5.96 7.11
C GLN A 169 -4.32 -6.06 8.63
N ARG A 170 -3.18 -5.89 9.31
CA ARG A 170 -3.18 -5.69 10.76
C ARG A 170 -3.37 -4.22 11.08
N ILE A 171 -4.36 -3.91 11.89
CA ILE A 171 -4.65 -2.56 12.37
C ILE A 171 -4.42 -2.43 13.88
N TYR A 172 -4.12 -1.21 14.32
CA TYR A 172 -4.12 -0.87 15.74
C TYR A 172 -5.54 -0.49 16.17
N VAL A 173 -5.97 -0.99 17.32
CA VAL A 173 -7.22 -0.62 17.96
C VAL A 173 -6.91 -0.09 19.34
N ILE A 174 -7.43 1.09 19.62
CA ILE A 174 -7.28 1.78 20.91
C ILE A 174 -8.69 2.02 21.43
N GLU A 175 -9.09 1.22 22.41
CA GLU A 175 -10.40 1.22 23.07
C GLU A 175 -10.15 1.23 24.57
N ASP A 176 -10.79 2.15 25.30
CA ASP A 176 -10.69 2.28 26.77
C ASP A 176 -9.24 2.30 27.31
N GLY A 177 -8.36 3.02 26.60
CA GLY A 177 -6.94 3.14 26.96
C GLY A 177 -6.09 1.89 26.68
N LYS A 178 -6.69 0.78 26.23
CA LYS A 178 -5.97 -0.45 25.88
C LYS A 178 -5.57 -0.44 24.42
N ARG A 179 -4.27 -0.64 24.16
CA ARG A 179 -3.71 -0.77 22.81
C ARG A 179 -3.63 -2.24 22.44
N ARG A 180 -4.34 -2.63 21.38
CA ARG A 180 -4.22 -3.97 20.78
C ARG A 180 -4.05 -3.88 19.27
N THR A 181 -3.71 -5.00 18.66
CA THR A 181 -3.76 -5.14 17.21
C THR A 181 -4.69 -6.26 16.84
N GLU A 182 -5.36 -6.13 15.70
CA GLU A 182 -6.24 -7.17 15.17
C GLU A 182 -6.02 -7.33 13.67
N LEU A 183 -6.32 -8.53 13.17
CA LEU A 183 -6.32 -8.82 11.75
C LEU A 183 -7.70 -8.44 11.18
N LEU A 184 -7.71 -7.49 10.26
CA LEU A 184 -8.92 -7.03 9.58
C LEU A 184 -8.94 -7.57 8.16
N LEU A 185 -9.93 -8.40 7.86
CA LEU A 185 -10.35 -8.73 6.50
C LEU A 185 -11.37 -7.69 6.05
N ASP A 186 -11.10 -7.01 4.94
CA ASP A 186 -11.94 -5.93 4.41
C ASP A 186 -11.93 -5.95 2.89
N THR A 187 -12.82 -5.18 2.27
CA THR A 187 -12.74 -4.82 0.87
C THR A 187 -11.55 -3.88 0.61
N PRO A 188 -10.95 -3.91 -0.60
CA PRO A 188 -9.89 -2.99 -0.99
C PRO A 188 -10.26 -1.51 -0.78
N LYS A 189 -9.25 -0.65 -0.61
CA LYS A 189 -9.43 0.75 -0.16
C LYS A 189 -10.26 1.62 -1.11
N THR A 190 -10.23 1.33 -2.42
CA THR A 190 -10.92 2.13 -3.45
C THR A 190 -11.69 1.23 -4.41
N LYS A 191 -12.72 1.76 -5.08
CA LYS A 191 -13.46 1.02 -6.13
C LYS A 191 -12.50 0.45 -7.17
N ASN A 192 -11.52 1.23 -7.64
CA ASN A 192 -10.50 0.80 -8.60
C ASN A 192 -9.57 -0.31 -8.10
N SER A 193 -9.52 -0.57 -6.80
CA SER A 193 -8.73 -1.67 -6.25
C SER A 193 -9.47 -3.01 -6.34
N ILE A 194 -10.79 -2.99 -6.49
CA ILE A 194 -11.58 -4.14 -6.90
C ILE A 194 -11.43 -4.26 -8.42
N ARG A 195 -10.81 -5.35 -8.87
CA ARG A 195 -10.40 -5.49 -10.27
C ARG A 195 -10.24 -6.95 -10.66
N GLU A 196 -10.17 -7.17 -11.95
CA GLU A 196 -9.92 -8.45 -12.58
C GLU A 196 -8.53 -8.44 -13.21
N ILE A 197 -7.78 -9.52 -13.01
CA ILE A 197 -6.43 -9.66 -13.55
C ILE A 197 -6.39 -10.94 -14.39
N PRO A 198 -6.17 -10.82 -15.72
CA PRO A 198 -5.97 -11.98 -16.57
C PRO A 198 -4.74 -12.79 -16.14
N MET A 199 -4.88 -14.11 -16.09
CA MET A 199 -3.79 -15.02 -15.79
C MET A 199 -2.94 -15.32 -17.02
N SER A 200 -1.64 -15.51 -16.83
CA SER A 200 -0.79 -16.08 -17.86
C SER A 200 -1.16 -17.55 -18.10
N ARG A 201 -0.82 -18.07 -19.29
CA ARG A 201 -1.02 -19.50 -19.62
C ARG A 201 -0.32 -20.42 -18.62
N ASP A 202 0.85 -20.03 -18.13
CA ASP A 202 1.63 -20.82 -17.17
C ASP A 202 0.97 -20.83 -15.79
N LEU A 203 0.48 -19.69 -15.33
CA LEU A 203 -0.26 -19.62 -14.07
C LEU A 203 -1.56 -20.43 -14.14
N LEU A 204 -2.28 -20.34 -15.25
CA LEU A 204 -3.49 -21.12 -15.47
C LEU A 204 -3.19 -22.63 -15.44
N ARG A 205 -2.12 -23.07 -16.12
CA ARG A 205 -1.68 -24.47 -16.11
C ARG A 205 -1.34 -24.95 -14.69
N MET A 206 -0.73 -24.09 -13.88
CA MET A 206 -0.38 -24.40 -12.49
C MET A 206 -1.63 -24.52 -11.60
N LEU A 207 -2.63 -23.68 -11.79
CA LEU A 207 -3.82 -23.61 -10.92
C LEU A 207 -4.92 -24.60 -11.30
N LYS A 208 -5.08 -24.92 -12.59
CA LYS A 208 -6.16 -25.76 -13.09
C LYS A 208 -6.28 -27.15 -12.42
N PRO A 209 -5.19 -27.86 -12.08
CA PRO A 209 -5.27 -29.13 -11.36
C PRO A 209 -5.87 -29.01 -9.96
N PHE A 210 -5.62 -27.89 -9.26
CA PHE A 210 -6.09 -27.69 -7.88
C PHE A 210 -7.57 -27.32 -7.80
N LYS A 211 -8.08 -26.58 -8.80
CA LYS A 211 -9.41 -25.96 -8.75
C LYS A 211 -10.55 -26.97 -8.48
N LYS A 212 -10.41 -28.22 -8.91
CA LYS A 212 -11.43 -29.27 -8.70
C LYS A 212 -11.38 -29.93 -7.32
N ILE A 213 -10.29 -29.76 -6.57
CA ILE A 213 -10.00 -30.50 -5.34
C ILE A 213 -10.10 -29.58 -4.12
N VAL A 214 -9.73 -28.32 -4.28
CA VAL A 214 -9.71 -27.32 -3.20
C VAL A 214 -11.12 -26.85 -2.82
N ASN A 215 -11.30 -26.52 -1.55
CA ASN A 215 -12.52 -25.84 -1.10
C ASN A 215 -12.50 -24.38 -1.60
N PRO A 216 -13.53 -23.89 -2.33
CA PRO A 216 -13.59 -22.52 -2.82
C PRO A 216 -13.39 -21.45 -1.74
N ASN A 217 -13.87 -21.71 -0.51
CA ASN A 217 -13.80 -20.75 0.59
C ASN A 217 -12.43 -20.70 1.28
N PHE A 218 -11.50 -21.59 0.93
CA PHE A 218 -10.17 -21.63 1.54
C PHE A 218 -9.24 -20.59 0.92
N PHE A 219 -8.32 -20.06 1.73
CA PHE A 219 -7.31 -19.11 1.31
C PHE A 219 -6.22 -19.81 0.50
N VAL A 220 -5.81 -19.21 -0.61
CA VAL A 220 -4.85 -19.80 -1.56
C VAL A 220 -3.49 -20.08 -0.92
N LEU A 221 -3.05 -19.24 0.03
CA LEU A 221 -1.72 -19.37 0.66
C LEU A 221 -1.60 -20.49 1.69
N THR A 222 -2.73 -20.89 2.29
CA THR A 222 -2.79 -21.91 3.34
C THR A 222 -3.49 -23.17 2.88
N ASN A 223 -4.34 -23.06 1.87
CA ASN A 223 -5.35 -24.05 1.52
C ASN A 223 -6.19 -24.47 2.74
N ASP A 224 -6.56 -23.49 3.56
CA ASP A 224 -7.34 -23.63 4.78
C ASP A 224 -8.32 -22.46 4.91
N ALA A 225 -9.33 -22.59 5.77
CA ALA A 225 -10.23 -21.52 6.18
C ALA A 225 -9.51 -20.37 6.91
N LYS A 226 -8.32 -20.59 7.47
CA LYS A 226 -7.52 -19.52 8.09
C LYS A 226 -6.57 -18.86 7.09
N PRO A 227 -6.54 -17.52 6.99
CA PRO A 227 -5.63 -16.81 6.09
C PRO A 227 -4.20 -16.78 6.64
N THR A 228 -3.24 -16.52 5.76
CA THR A 228 -1.90 -16.11 6.20
C THR A 228 -1.89 -14.62 6.49
N GLU A 229 -1.29 -14.26 7.61
CA GLU A 229 -1.15 -12.87 8.02
C GLU A 229 0.00 -12.15 7.27
N PRO A 230 -0.16 -10.89 6.81
CA PRO A 230 0.84 -10.22 5.96
C PRO A 230 2.27 -10.13 6.53
N ARG A 231 2.47 -9.99 7.85
CA ARG A 231 3.84 -9.93 8.40
C ARG A 231 4.50 -11.31 8.34
N THR A 232 3.74 -12.35 8.65
CA THR A 232 4.18 -13.74 8.51
C THR A 232 4.55 -14.05 7.06
N TYR A 233 3.71 -13.67 6.10
CA TYR A 233 4.01 -13.92 4.70
C TYR A 233 5.22 -13.12 4.19
N ARG A 234 5.40 -11.89 4.67
CA ARG A 234 6.59 -11.09 4.38
C ARG A 234 7.87 -11.73 4.91
N SER A 235 7.82 -12.27 6.13
CA SER A 235 8.96 -12.98 6.73
C SER A 235 9.33 -14.22 5.92
N TYR A 236 8.32 -15.02 5.56
CA TYR A 236 8.49 -16.16 4.66
C TYR A 236 9.15 -15.76 3.33
N TYR A 237 8.64 -14.73 2.67
CA TYR A 237 9.20 -14.23 1.41
C TYR A 237 10.65 -13.75 1.57
N LYS A 238 10.98 -13.04 2.65
CA LYS A 238 12.36 -12.60 2.91
C LYS A 238 13.32 -13.78 2.99
N ASN A 239 12.90 -14.86 3.65
CA ASN A 239 13.70 -16.09 3.74
C ASN A 239 13.82 -16.79 2.38
N LEU A 240 12.75 -16.86 1.58
CA LEU A 240 12.79 -17.41 0.22
C LEU A 240 13.83 -16.68 -0.65
N ILE A 241 13.78 -15.35 -0.69
CA ILE A 241 14.72 -14.53 -1.48
C ILE A 241 16.17 -14.71 -1.00
N LYS A 242 16.38 -14.75 0.32
CA LYS A 242 17.71 -15.00 0.90
C LYS A 242 18.25 -16.38 0.51
N ASN A 243 17.42 -17.42 0.58
CA ASN A 243 17.80 -18.79 0.24
C ASN A 243 18.11 -18.94 -1.26
N LEU A 244 17.52 -18.11 -2.11
CA LEU A 244 17.81 -18.06 -3.53
C LEU A 244 19.02 -17.16 -3.87
N GLU A 245 19.69 -16.60 -2.86
CA GLU A 245 20.85 -15.70 -3.02
C GLU A 245 20.55 -14.48 -3.90
N ILE A 246 19.30 -14.00 -3.84
CA ILE A 246 18.86 -12.82 -4.58
C ILE A 246 19.06 -11.59 -3.67
N PRO A 247 19.56 -10.46 -4.20
CA PRO A 247 19.68 -9.21 -3.43
C PRO A 247 18.37 -8.85 -2.74
N GLU A 248 18.47 -8.31 -1.52
CA GLU A 248 17.28 -8.00 -0.73
C GLU A 248 16.37 -7.03 -1.50
N ILE A 249 15.12 -7.48 -1.67
CA ILE A 249 14.05 -6.69 -2.27
C ILE A 249 12.83 -6.81 -1.38
N LYS A 250 12.20 -5.68 -1.04
CA LYS A 250 10.97 -5.68 -0.25
C LYS A 250 9.86 -6.40 -1.02
N PHE A 251 8.87 -6.94 -0.31
CA PHE A 251 7.73 -7.62 -0.94
C PHE A 251 7.01 -6.74 -1.98
N HIS A 252 6.93 -5.42 -1.74
CA HIS A 252 6.32 -4.49 -2.70
C HIS A 252 7.11 -4.38 -4.02
N GLY A 253 8.40 -4.69 -3.99
CA GLY A 253 9.24 -4.79 -5.17
C GLY A 253 8.79 -5.87 -6.16
N LEU A 254 8.05 -6.90 -5.73
CA LEU A 254 7.42 -7.86 -6.66
C LEU A 254 6.41 -7.18 -7.57
N ARG A 255 5.60 -6.28 -7.01
CA ARG A 255 4.62 -5.49 -7.75
C ARG A 255 5.28 -4.49 -8.68
N HIS A 256 6.35 -3.83 -8.21
CA HIS A 256 7.16 -2.97 -9.09
C HIS A 256 7.75 -3.79 -10.24
N SER A 257 8.27 -4.97 -9.95
CA SER A 257 8.82 -5.88 -10.96
C SER A 257 7.76 -6.26 -11.99
N PHE A 258 6.57 -6.70 -11.58
CA PHE A 258 5.46 -6.99 -12.50
C PHE A 258 5.19 -5.80 -13.44
N ALA A 259 5.01 -4.61 -12.88
CA ALA A 259 4.68 -3.44 -13.68
C ALA A 259 5.84 -2.99 -14.58
N THR A 260 7.10 -3.17 -14.15
CA THR A 260 8.28 -2.93 -15.01
C THR A 260 8.26 -3.87 -16.20
N ARG A 261 7.98 -5.16 -15.98
CA ARG A 261 7.90 -6.15 -17.07
C ARG A 261 6.76 -5.86 -18.03
N CYS A 262 5.61 -5.40 -17.55
CA CYS A 262 4.52 -4.99 -18.43
C CYS A 262 4.94 -3.82 -19.35
N ILE A 263 5.59 -2.80 -18.80
CA ILE A 263 6.01 -1.62 -19.57
C ILE A 263 7.13 -1.96 -20.54
N GLU A 264 8.10 -2.77 -20.12
CA GLU A 264 9.14 -3.29 -21.02
C GLU A 264 8.57 -4.15 -22.16
N SER A 265 7.40 -4.75 -21.94
CA SER A 265 6.63 -5.48 -22.95
C SER A 265 5.75 -4.57 -23.81
N LYS A 266 5.97 -3.24 -23.74
CA LYS A 266 5.23 -2.20 -24.47
C LYS A 266 3.74 -2.09 -24.12
N CYS A 267 3.32 -2.59 -22.95
CA CYS A 267 1.97 -2.36 -22.44
C CYS A 267 1.81 -0.88 -22.08
N ASP A 268 0.67 -0.29 -22.41
CA ASP A 268 0.42 1.11 -22.12
C ASP A 268 0.24 1.36 -20.60
N TYR A 269 0.64 2.56 -20.16
CA TYR A 269 0.64 2.89 -18.73
C TYR A 269 -0.76 2.88 -18.10
N LYS A 270 -1.81 3.14 -18.89
CA LYS A 270 -3.19 3.15 -18.39
C LYS A 270 -3.63 1.73 -18.09
N THR A 271 -3.40 0.78 -18.98
CA THR A 271 -3.67 -0.65 -18.76
C THR A 271 -2.89 -1.16 -17.55
N VAL A 272 -1.59 -0.86 -17.44
CA VAL A 272 -0.80 -1.24 -16.26
C VAL A 272 -1.37 -0.62 -14.97
N SER A 273 -1.79 0.65 -15.01
CA SER A 273 -2.43 1.33 -13.88
C SER A 273 -3.73 0.63 -13.42
N VAL A 274 -4.54 0.17 -14.39
CA VAL A 274 -5.78 -0.58 -14.13
C VAL A 274 -5.48 -1.97 -13.56
N LEU A 275 -4.56 -2.73 -14.15
CA LEU A 275 -4.12 -4.04 -13.64
C LEU A 275 -3.57 -3.96 -12.21
N LEU A 276 -2.88 -2.87 -11.88
CA LEU A 276 -2.37 -2.59 -10.56
C LEU A 276 -3.46 -2.08 -9.59
N GLY A 277 -4.59 -1.57 -10.08
CA GLY A 277 -5.61 -0.92 -9.26
C GLY A 277 -5.09 0.35 -8.59
N HIS A 278 -4.39 1.20 -9.35
CA HIS A 278 -4.02 2.55 -8.93
C HIS A 278 -5.20 3.51 -9.11
N SER A 279 -5.50 4.32 -8.09
CA SER A 279 -6.50 5.38 -8.19
C SER A 279 -6.01 6.59 -8.98
N ASN A 280 -4.68 6.78 -9.07
CA ASN A 280 -4.04 7.84 -9.82
C ASN A 280 -2.96 7.25 -10.75
N ILE A 281 -3.05 7.58 -12.05
CA ILE A 281 -2.08 7.14 -13.06
C ILE A 281 -0.68 7.69 -12.80
N SER A 282 -0.55 8.87 -12.18
CA SER A 282 0.74 9.46 -11.81
C SER A 282 1.55 8.52 -10.90
N THR A 283 0.90 7.67 -10.10
CA THR A 283 1.62 6.65 -9.31
C THR A 283 2.32 5.65 -10.22
N THR A 284 1.67 5.21 -11.31
CA THR A 284 2.33 4.35 -12.30
C THR A 284 3.44 5.12 -12.99
N LEU A 285 3.16 6.32 -13.51
CA LEU A 285 4.15 7.11 -14.24
C LEU A 285 5.40 7.36 -13.38
N ASN A 286 5.24 7.82 -12.14
CA ASN A 286 6.33 8.13 -11.21
C ASN A 286 7.20 6.92 -10.83
N LEU A 287 6.68 5.69 -10.95
CA LEU A 287 7.50 4.48 -10.75
C LEU A 287 8.46 4.21 -11.92
N TYR A 288 8.16 4.79 -13.10
CA TYR A 288 8.85 4.53 -14.36
C TYR A 288 9.47 5.77 -14.99
N VAL A 289 9.37 6.92 -14.34
CA VAL A 289 10.03 8.14 -14.82
C VAL A 289 11.51 8.04 -14.48
N HIS A 290 12.29 7.60 -15.46
CA HIS A 290 13.40 8.35 -16.05
C HIS A 290 13.91 7.51 -17.22
N PRO A 291 13.32 7.64 -18.43
CA PRO A 291 13.86 6.95 -19.58
C PRO A 291 15.30 7.38 -19.79
N ASN A 292 16.21 6.43 -19.83
CA ASN A 292 17.60 6.71 -20.13
C ASN A 292 17.73 7.18 -21.60
N MET A 293 18.88 7.74 -21.98
CA MET A 293 19.06 8.27 -23.34
C MET A 293 18.87 7.20 -24.43
N GLU A 294 19.16 5.94 -24.13
CA GLU A 294 18.97 4.82 -25.05
C GLU A 294 17.48 4.54 -25.32
N GLN A 295 16.65 4.55 -24.27
CA GLN A 295 15.19 4.42 -24.39
C GLN A 295 14.58 5.59 -25.16
N LYS A 296 15.09 6.81 -24.95
CA LYS A 296 14.67 8.00 -25.71
C LYS A 296 15.01 7.86 -27.20
N LYS A 297 16.24 7.44 -27.54
CA LYS A 297 16.67 7.20 -28.93
C LYS A 297 15.79 6.15 -29.62
N LYS A 298 15.56 5.01 -28.95
CA LYS A 298 14.73 3.92 -29.48
C LYS A 298 13.27 4.33 -29.71
N ALA A 299 12.74 5.23 -28.88
CA ALA A 299 11.40 5.77 -29.06
C ALA A 299 11.29 6.63 -30.32
N ILE A 300 12.28 7.52 -30.55
CA ILE A 300 12.35 8.34 -31.76
C ILE A 300 12.49 7.46 -33.01
N GLU A 301 13.37 6.45 -32.98
CA GLU A 301 13.53 5.51 -34.09
C GLU A 301 12.24 4.74 -34.42
N GLN A 302 11.50 4.29 -33.40
CA GLN A 302 10.21 3.62 -33.60
C GLN A 302 9.16 4.56 -34.18
N MET A 303 9.12 5.82 -33.73
CA MET A 303 8.20 6.83 -34.27
C MET A 303 8.45 7.07 -35.76
N PHE A 304 9.71 7.23 -36.17
CA PHE A 304 10.05 7.38 -37.60
C PHE A 304 9.77 6.13 -38.44
N LYS A 305 9.93 4.93 -37.86
CA LYS A 305 9.56 3.69 -38.55
C LYS A 305 8.06 3.57 -38.81
N ALA A 306 7.21 4.16 -37.97
CA ALA A 306 5.76 4.14 -38.13
C ALA A 306 5.24 5.13 -39.19
N LEU A 307 6.09 6.04 -39.67
CA LEU A 307 5.78 6.99 -40.75
C LEU A 307 6.14 6.44 -42.14
N ARG A 308 6.73 5.24 -42.22
CA ARG A 308 7.03 4.52 -43.46
C ARG A 308 5.99 3.43 -43.69
#